data_AF-A0A971A5L0-F1
#
_entry.id   AF-A0A971A5L0-F1
#
_cell.length_a   1.000
_cell.length_b   1.000
_cell.length_c   1.000
_cell.angle_alpha   90.00
_cell.angle_beta   90.00
_cell.angle_gamma   90.00
#
_symmetry.space_group_name_H-M   'P 1'
#
loop_
_entity.id
_entity.type
_entity.pdbx_description
1 polymer ?
#
loop_
_entity_poly.entity_id
_entity_poly.type
_entity_poly.pdbx_seq_one_letter_code
_entity_poly.pdbx_strand_id
1 'polypeptide(L)'
;MKAKRSGLTLVEILVVVGVIAILAGMLLPAISMVRRTAREAKQKVQFTAIDLALATFKNDHGDYPPSDRYTWLEETAQTENSSGAQKLAEALLGWDLLGFHPDSGFRADGMNRWPYRVGTMTHTAGTYFLYDRTVDRDMDRRRSRYLDLDTANAVRLGVSGGNDGLFNLGAVGVSLAPETFVLGDAFGKGKEVVLRDGKRKRAGLPVLYYRANATGKAREDVYDNRDNDYLVVAKEQTDLTQRGSAPARAQGNLWNPLAGAVSTFYDNITDWRASTDSFRVPHKPDSYILISAGNDGFYGTDDDIYNFQR
;
A
#
# COMPACT_ATOMS: atom_id res chain seq x y z
N MET A 1 4.77 -68.43 29.81
CA MET A 1 4.37 -68.27 28.40
C MET A 1 5.30 -67.24 27.76
N LYS A 2 6.13 -67.61 26.77
CA LYS A 2 7.03 -66.66 26.09
C LYS A 2 6.21 -65.80 25.13
N ALA A 3 6.16 -64.49 25.35
CA ALA A 3 5.58 -63.55 24.41
C ALA A 3 6.36 -63.63 23.08
N LYS A 4 5.70 -64.04 21.99
CA LYS A 4 6.25 -63.92 20.63
C LYS A 4 6.50 -62.44 20.37
N ARG A 5 7.77 -62.03 20.24
CA ARG A 5 8.10 -60.72 19.72
C ARG A 5 7.80 -60.72 18.22
N SER A 6 6.74 -60.03 17.80
CA SER A 6 6.49 -59.71 16.39
C SER A 6 7.45 -58.61 15.96
N GLY A 7 8.36 -58.91 15.05
CA GLY A 7 9.22 -57.91 14.39
C GLY A 7 8.54 -57.37 13.14
N LEU A 8 8.67 -56.07 12.88
CA LEU A 8 8.25 -55.48 11.61
C LEU A 8 9.13 -56.00 10.46
N THR A 9 8.49 -56.35 9.35
CA THR A 9 9.18 -56.69 8.11
C THR A 9 9.52 -55.42 7.32
N LEU A 10 10.55 -55.53 6.48
CA LEU A 10 10.97 -54.48 5.56
C LEU A 10 9.84 -54.07 4.60
N VAL A 11 9.02 -55.05 4.18
CA VAL A 11 7.86 -54.85 3.31
C VAL A 11 6.76 -54.06 4.02
N GLU A 12 6.47 -54.37 5.28
CA GLU A 12 5.47 -53.62 6.05
C GLU A 12 5.87 -52.14 6.22
N ILE A 13 7.15 -51.86 6.51
CA ILE A 13 7.64 -50.48 6.57
C ILE A 13 7.53 -49.80 5.20
N LEU A 14 7.87 -50.50 4.12
CA LEU A 14 7.82 -49.94 2.77
C LEU A 14 6.39 -49.55 2.35
N VAL A 15 5.40 -50.40 2.63
CA VAL A 15 3.99 -50.11 2.33
C VAL A 15 3.51 -48.91 3.13
N VAL A 16 3.83 -48.83 4.42
CA VAL A 16 3.42 -47.72 5.29
C VAL A 16 4.00 -46.39 4.81
N VAL A 17 5.30 -46.34 4.50
CA VAL A 17 5.93 -45.12 3.98
C VAL A 17 5.36 -44.76 2.60
N GLY A 18 5.05 -45.76 1.76
CA GLY A 18 4.39 -45.54 0.47
C GLY A 18 3.02 -44.89 0.61
N VAL A 19 2.18 -45.38 1.53
CA VAL A 19 0.86 -44.78 1.81
C VAL A 19 1.01 -43.35 2.36
N ILE A 20 1.93 -43.12 3.30
CA ILE A 20 2.19 -41.77 3.85
C ILE A 20 2.66 -40.80 2.74
N ALA A 21 3.53 -41.25 1.83
CA ALA A 21 4.02 -40.43 0.73
C ALA A 21 2.90 -40.01 -0.23
N ILE A 22 1.97 -40.93 -0.56
CA ILE A 22 0.80 -40.63 -1.40
C ILE A 22 -0.12 -39.61 -0.70
N LEU A 23 -0.44 -39.85 0.58
CA LEU A 23 -1.29 -38.94 1.36
C LEU A 23 -0.66 -37.54 1.48
N ALA A 24 0.63 -37.47 1.82
CA ALA A 24 1.36 -36.22 1.93
C ALA A 24 1.45 -35.49 0.57
N GLY A 25 1.68 -36.22 -0.52
CA GLY A 25 1.74 -35.68 -1.87
C GLY A 25 0.45 -34.98 -2.30
N MET A 26 -0.72 -35.50 -1.89
CA MET A 26 -2.02 -34.89 -2.16
C MET A 26 -2.32 -33.68 -1.26
N LEU A 27 -1.77 -33.64 -0.03
CA LEU A 27 -2.03 -32.58 0.95
C LEU A 27 -1.28 -31.27 0.66
N LEU A 28 -0.05 -31.35 0.15
CA LEU A 28 0.80 -30.17 -0.12
C LEU A 28 0.16 -29.11 -1.04
N PRO A 29 -0.42 -29.45 -2.21
CA PRO A 29 -1.05 -28.44 -3.07
C PRO A 29 -2.30 -27.82 -2.46
N ALA A 30 -3.06 -28.56 -1.64
CA ALA A 30 -4.23 -28.02 -0.96
C ALA A 30 -3.85 -26.95 0.08
N ILE A 31 -2.75 -27.15 0.81
CA ILE A 31 -2.28 -26.21 1.84
C ILE A 31 -1.87 -24.86 1.23
N SER A 32 -1.20 -24.86 0.07
CA SER A 32 -0.78 -23.61 -0.59
C SER A 32 -1.98 -22.78 -1.05
N MET A 33 -3.03 -23.44 -1.58
CA MET A 33 -4.29 -22.81 -1.95
C MET A 33 -5.00 -22.21 -0.73
N VAL A 34 -5.13 -22.97 0.36
CA VAL A 34 -5.76 -22.48 1.61
C VAL A 34 -5.02 -21.26 2.15
N ARG A 35 -3.67 -21.27 2.15
CA ARG A 35 -2.87 -20.12 2.58
C ARG A 35 -3.08 -18.90 1.69
N ARG A 36 -3.22 -19.09 0.38
CA ARG A 36 -3.53 -18.00 -0.55
C ARG A 36 -4.90 -17.39 -0.22
N THR A 37 -5.95 -18.20 -0.16
CA THR A 37 -7.31 -17.75 0.17
C THR A 37 -7.37 -17.06 1.54
N ALA A 38 -6.64 -17.55 2.54
CA ALA A 38 -6.57 -16.92 3.85
C ALA A 38 -5.93 -15.52 3.80
N ARG A 39 -4.89 -15.32 2.98
CA ARG A 39 -4.27 -14.00 2.77
C ARG A 39 -5.19 -13.05 2.02
N GLU A 40 -5.87 -13.54 0.99
CA GLU A 40 -6.87 -12.75 0.26
C GLU A 40 -8.02 -12.30 1.18
N ALA A 41 -8.52 -13.20 2.03
CA ALA A 41 -9.52 -12.87 3.04
C ALA A 41 -9.01 -11.82 4.03
N LYS A 42 -7.76 -11.97 4.50
CA LYS A 42 -7.13 -10.99 5.39
C LYS A 42 -6.99 -9.61 4.72
N GLN A 43 -6.63 -9.56 3.44
CA GLN A 43 -6.54 -8.31 2.69
C GLN A 43 -7.90 -7.64 2.54
N LYS A 44 -8.96 -8.41 2.26
CA LYS A 44 -10.33 -7.88 2.20
C LYS A 44 -10.77 -7.28 3.54
N VAL A 45 -10.46 -7.94 4.66
CA VAL A 45 -10.73 -7.39 5.99
C VAL A 45 -9.96 -6.10 6.23
N GLN A 46 -8.69 -6.02 5.80
CA GLN A 46 -7.91 -4.78 5.88
C GLN A 46 -8.55 -3.66 5.04
N PHE A 47 -9.03 -3.95 3.84
CA PHE A 47 -9.76 -2.98 3.02
C PHE A 47 -11.05 -2.51 3.67
N THR A 48 -11.82 -3.40 4.30
CA THR A 48 -13.00 -2.98 5.07
C THR A 48 -12.65 -2.04 6.22
N ALA A 49 -11.52 -2.28 6.91
CA ALA A 49 -11.03 -1.39 7.96
C ALA A 49 -10.59 -0.02 7.41
N ILE A 50 -9.89 0.00 6.27
CA ILE A 50 -9.51 1.24 5.57
C ILE A 50 -10.76 1.99 5.09
N ASP A 51 -11.76 1.29 4.54
CA ASP A 51 -12.99 1.90 4.04
C ASP A 51 -13.77 2.58 5.17
N LEU A 52 -13.86 1.94 6.35
CA LEU A 52 -14.47 2.53 7.53
C LEU A 52 -13.69 3.77 7.99
N ALA A 53 -12.36 3.68 8.07
CA ALA A 53 -11.51 4.78 8.48
C ALA A 53 -11.63 5.99 7.52
N LEU A 54 -11.68 5.74 6.21
CA LEU A 54 -11.90 6.77 5.19
C LEU A 54 -13.31 7.37 5.26
N ALA A 55 -14.33 6.59 5.58
CA ALA A 55 -15.68 7.10 5.79
C ALA A 55 -15.74 8.04 7.01
N THR A 56 -15.07 7.69 8.11
CA THR A 56 -14.94 8.56 9.29
C THR A 56 -14.13 9.81 8.95
N PHE A 57 -13.01 9.68 8.25
CA PHE A 57 -12.23 10.82 7.79
C PHE A 57 -13.08 11.78 6.94
N LYS A 58 -13.83 11.25 5.97
CA LYS A 58 -14.72 12.05 5.12
C LYS A 58 -15.82 12.75 5.92
N ASN A 59 -16.35 12.12 6.96
CA ASN A 59 -17.34 12.76 7.84
C ASN A 59 -16.72 13.95 8.59
N ASP A 60 -15.50 13.78 9.09
CA ASP A 60 -14.78 14.82 9.83
C ASP A 60 -14.31 15.99 8.94
N HIS A 61 -13.87 15.72 7.71
CA HIS A 61 -13.18 16.67 6.84
C HIS A 61 -13.95 17.04 5.56
N GLY A 62 -15.12 16.45 5.34
CA GLY A 62 -16.01 16.70 4.20
C GLY A 62 -15.67 15.94 2.92
N ASP A 63 -14.43 15.49 2.76
CA ASP A 63 -13.97 14.75 1.57
C ASP A 63 -12.93 13.69 1.94
N TYR A 64 -12.65 12.79 1.01
CA TYR A 64 -11.55 11.84 1.13
C TYR A 64 -10.19 12.56 1.09
N PRO A 65 -9.14 11.96 1.68
CA PRO A 65 -7.80 12.50 1.63
C PRO A 65 -7.34 12.76 0.19
N PRO A 66 -6.55 13.79 -0.07
CA PRO A 66 -5.98 14.00 -1.38
C PRO A 66 -5.06 12.83 -1.77
N SER A 67 -5.11 12.41 -3.03
CA SER A 67 -4.17 11.45 -3.61
C SER A 67 -3.17 12.10 -4.57
N ASP A 68 -3.39 13.38 -4.87
CA ASP A 68 -2.62 14.15 -5.85
C ASP A 68 -1.13 14.06 -5.57
N ARG A 69 -0.34 13.96 -6.63
CA ARG A 69 1.11 14.09 -6.50
C ARG A 69 1.56 15.54 -6.21
N TYR A 70 0.74 16.54 -6.55
CA TYR A 70 1.07 17.96 -6.45
C TYR A 70 0.01 18.76 -5.65
N THR A 71 0.45 19.57 -4.71
CA THR A 71 -0.23 20.57 -3.91
C THR A 71 0.03 21.92 -4.56
N TRP A 72 -1.06 22.61 -4.87
CA TRP A 72 -1.11 23.87 -5.61
C TRP A 72 -0.56 25.08 -4.83
N LEU A 73 0.60 24.97 -4.18
CA LEU A 73 1.31 26.13 -3.61
C LEU A 73 2.24 26.68 -4.70
N GLU A 74 1.79 27.74 -5.36
CA GLU A 74 2.42 28.36 -6.54
C GLU A 74 3.82 28.99 -6.33
N GLU A 75 4.50 28.85 -5.18
CA GLU A 75 5.71 29.65 -4.92
C GLU A 75 6.89 28.98 -4.18
N THR A 76 6.95 27.65 -4.10
CA THR A 76 8.23 27.00 -3.71
C THR A 76 8.46 25.74 -4.52
N ALA A 77 9.53 25.73 -5.31
CA ALA A 77 10.04 24.60 -6.07
C ALA A 77 10.53 23.40 -5.21
N GLN A 78 10.02 23.22 -3.99
CA GLN A 78 10.40 22.13 -3.09
C GLN A 78 9.34 21.04 -3.03
N THR A 79 9.50 20.12 -3.99
CA THR A 79 9.38 18.66 -3.89
C THR A 79 8.15 18.08 -3.19
N GLU A 80 7.15 17.71 -3.98
CA GLU A 80 6.23 16.66 -3.54
C GLU A 80 6.77 15.29 -3.89
N ASN A 81 7.57 14.82 -2.95
CA ASN A 81 8.08 13.48 -2.89
C ASN A 81 7.05 12.56 -2.18
N SER A 82 5.76 12.76 -2.42
CA SER A 82 4.68 11.99 -1.80
C SER A 82 3.71 11.44 -2.85
N SER A 83 3.35 10.18 -2.69
CA SER A 83 2.33 9.46 -3.46
C SER A 83 0.99 9.45 -2.72
N GLY A 84 -0.09 9.13 -3.43
CA GLY A 84 -1.41 8.92 -2.85
C GLY A 84 -1.40 7.90 -1.70
N ALA A 85 -0.61 6.83 -1.81
CA ALA A 85 -0.46 5.86 -0.73
C ALA A 85 0.19 6.45 0.54
N GLN A 86 1.12 7.40 0.41
CA GLN A 86 1.72 8.10 1.56
C GLN A 86 0.70 9.05 2.21
N LYS A 87 -0.05 9.78 1.38
CA LYS A 87 -1.11 10.69 1.86
C LYS A 87 -2.23 9.93 2.56
N LEU A 88 -2.61 8.75 2.05
CA LEU A 88 -3.56 7.85 2.72
C LEU A 88 -3.06 7.44 4.12
N ALA A 89 -1.81 6.99 4.22
CA ALA A 89 -1.25 6.58 5.50
C ALA A 89 -1.18 7.74 6.50
N GLU A 90 -0.79 8.93 6.05
CA GLU A 90 -0.81 10.14 6.89
C GLU A 90 -2.23 10.48 7.35
N ALA A 91 -3.22 10.42 6.46
CA ALA A 91 -4.61 10.74 6.80
C ALA A 91 -5.14 9.85 7.92
N LEU A 92 -4.86 8.54 7.83
CA LEU A 92 -5.46 7.55 8.73
C LEU A 92 -4.66 7.36 10.02
N LEU A 93 -3.34 7.56 9.99
CA LEU A 93 -2.44 7.25 11.10
C LEU A 93 -1.64 8.44 11.61
N GLY A 94 -1.56 9.53 10.84
CA GLY A 94 -0.62 10.64 11.05
C GLY A 94 0.73 10.39 10.40
N TRP A 95 1.48 11.48 10.17
CA TRP A 95 2.81 11.45 9.56
C TRP A 95 3.81 10.58 10.36
N ASP A 96 3.62 10.50 11.68
CA ASP A 96 4.50 9.78 12.60
C ASP A 96 3.84 8.57 13.29
N LEU A 97 2.63 8.19 12.84
CA LEU A 97 1.75 7.13 13.37
C LEU A 97 1.07 7.42 14.72
N LEU A 98 1.12 8.65 15.23
CA LEU A 98 0.51 9.01 16.52
C LEU A 98 -0.84 9.73 16.39
N GLY A 99 -1.37 9.88 15.19
CA GLY A 99 -2.62 10.59 14.93
C GLY A 99 -2.47 11.71 13.91
N PHE A 100 -3.58 12.05 13.26
CA PHE A 100 -3.61 13.00 12.15
C PHE A 100 -3.74 14.45 12.66
N HIS A 101 -2.91 15.36 12.14
CA HIS A 101 -3.03 16.78 12.44
C HIS A 101 -4.02 17.44 11.44
N PRO A 102 -5.12 18.08 11.89
CA PRO A 102 -6.13 18.66 11.01
C PRO A 102 -5.61 19.71 10.01
N ASP A 103 -4.62 20.51 10.42
CA ASP A 103 -3.98 21.50 9.55
C ASP A 103 -2.91 20.90 8.61
N SER A 104 -2.79 19.57 8.53
CA SER A 104 -1.83 18.93 7.66
C SER A 104 -2.08 19.28 6.20
N GLY A 105 -0.98 19.56 5.51
CA GLY A 105 -0.96 19.74 4.07
C GLY A 105 -0.93 18.48 3.24
N PHE A 106 -0.83 17.31 3.87
CA PHE A 106 -0.43 16.06 3.22
C PHE A 106 0.93 16.20 2.53
N ARG A 107 1.85 16.92 3.17
CA ARG A 107 3.18 17.17 2.64
C ARG A 107 4.17 16.13 3.16
N ALA A 108 5.09 15.74 2.29
CA ALA A 108 6.19 14.84 2.61
C ALA A 108 7.01 15.28 3.84
N ASP A 109 7.16 16.60 4.04
CA ASP A 109 7.93 17.22 5.11
C ASP A 109 7.16 17.37 6.44
N GLY A 110 5.85 17.05 6.47
CA GLY A 110 5.00 17.21 7.65
C GLY A 110 4.74 18.66 8.04
N MET A 111 4.99 19.62 7.14
CA MET A 111 4.76 21.05 7.39
C MET A 111 3.31 21.48 7.13
N ASN A 112 2.94 22.63 7.69
CA ASN A 112 1.65 23.26 7.51
C ASN A 112 1.40 23.67 6.05
N ARG A 113 0.20 23.43 5.52
CA ARG A 113 -0.18 23.91 4.17
C ARG A 113 -0.83 25.27 4.17
N TRP A 114 -1.54 25.61 5.24
CA TRP A 114 -2.21 26.89 5.39
C TRP A 114 -1.51 27.71 6.48
N PRO A 115 -1.66 29.06 6.48
CA PRO A 115 -1.12 29.89 7.54
C PRO A 115 -1.53 29.35 8.91
N TYR A 116 -0.55 29.06 9.76
CA TYR A 116 -0.74 28.36 11.03
C TYR A 116 -0.40 29.28 12.20
N ARG A 117 -1.36 29.49 13.10
CA ARG A 117 -1.21 30.40 14.24
C ARG A 117 -0.66 29.66 15.47
N VAL A 118 0.46 30.17 15.98
CA VAL A 118 1.13 29.69 17.18
C VAL A 118 1.26 30.84 18.16
N GLY A 119 0.34 30.92 19.13
CA GLY A 119 0.28 32.05 20.06
C GLY A 119 -0.01 33.35 19.31
N THR A 120 0.89 34.33 19.41
CA THR A 120 0.79 35.60 18.68
C THR A 120 1.43 35.55 17.30
N MET A 121 2.23 34.53 16.98
CA MET A 121 2.91 34.38 15.69
C MET A 121 2.03 33.64 14.69
N THR A 122 2.08 34.07 13.42
CA THR A 122 1.46 33.35 12.30
C THR A 122 2.56 32.85 11.39
N HIS A 123 2.69 31.53 11.27
CA HIS A 123 3.58 30.87 10.35
C HIS A 123 2.94 30.84 8.97
N THR A 124 3.67 31.22 7.93
CA THR A 124 3.22 31.07 6.54
C THR A 124 3.15 29.59 6.17
N ALA A 125 2.47 29.25 5.08
CA ALA A 125 2.46 27.89 4.55
C ALA A 125 3.90 27.38 4.37
N GLY A 126 4.14 26.12 4.73
CA GLY A 126 5.42 25.43 4.57
C GLY A 126 6.53 25.86 5.52
N THR A 127 6.21 26.47 6.68
CA THR A 127 7.24 26.98 7.61
C THR A 127 7.13 26.43 9.03
N TYR A 128 6.07 25.72 9.36
CA TYR A 128 5.86 25.13 10.67
C TYR A 128 5.67 23.61 10.55
N PHE A 129 6.48 22.84 11.28
CA PHE A 129 6.36 21.40 11.36
C PHE A 129 5.25 21.02 12.34
N LEU A 130 4.21 20.34 11.85
CA LEU A 130 3.01 20.05 12.65
C LEU A 130 3.15 18.80 13.53
N TYR A 131 4.20 18.00 13.28
CA TYR A 131 4.33 16.69 13.90
C TYR A 131 5.41 16.61 15.00
N ASP A 132 5.75 17.74 15.62
CA ASP A 132 6.66 17.75 16.77
C ASP A 132 6.02 17.05 17.99
N ARG A 133 6.74 16.11 18.59
CA ARG A 133 6.30 15.33 19.77
C ARG A 133 6.67 15.96 21.09
N THR A 134 7.57 16.94 21.06
CA THR A 134 8.05 17.66 22.24
C THR A 134 7.18 18.86 22.58
N VAL A 135 6.23 19.19 21.70
CA VAL A 135 5.31 20.32 21.83
C VAL A 135 3.90 19.80 22.12
N ASP A 136 3.43 20.00 23.36
CA ASP A 136 2.11 19.53 23.80
C ASP A 136 0.98 20.02 22.89
N ARG A 137 1.05 21.27 22.41
CA ARG A 137 0.06 21.82 21.49
C ARG A 137 -0.09 21.00 20.20
N ASP A 138 1.03 20.53 19.66
CA ASP A 138 1.03 19.76 18.42
C ASP A 138 0.61 18.31 18.68
N MET A 139 0.72 17.80 19.92
CA MET A 139 0.04 16.58 20.35
C MET A 139 -1.46 16.78 20.50
N ASP A 140 -1.88 17.82 21.22
CA ASP A 140 -3.26 18.09 21.60
C ASP A 140 -4.17 18.37 20.40
N ARG A 141 -3.61 18.94 19.32
CA ARG A 141 -4.34 19.21 18.08
C ARG A 141 -4.53 17.98 17.21
N ARG A 142 -3.78 16.90 17.44
CA ARG A 142 -3.92 15.67 16.65
C ARG A 142 -5.21 14.98 17.02
N ARG A 143 -5.92 14.54 15.98
CA ARG A 143 -6.98 13.55 16.15
C ARG A 143 -6.36 12.18 16.37
N SER A 144 -7.05 11.36 17.16
CA SER A 144 -6.72 9.94 17.28
C SER A 144 -6.69 9.28 15.90
N ARG A 145 -5.92 8.20 15.76
CA ARG A 145 -5.85 7.45 14.51
C ARG A 145 -7.24 6.98 14.08
N TYR A 146 -7.54 7.13 12.79
CA TYR A 146 -8.75 6.59 12.17
C TYR A 146 -8.65 5.09 11.92
N LEU A 147 -7.42 4.57 11.81
CA LEU A 147 -7.13 3.16 11.58
C LEU A 147 -6.23 2.61 12.67
N ASP A 148 -6.50 1.39 13.13
CA ASP A 148 -5.69 0.73 14.15
C ASP A 148 -4.38 0.19 13.56
N LEU A 149 -3.27 0.38 14.26
CA LEU A 149 -1.92 0.01 13.81
C LEU A 149 -1.76 -1.49 13.55
N ASP A 150 -2.45 -2.31 14.34
CA ASP A 150 -2.43 -3.76 14.19
C ASP A 150 -3.06 -4.22 12.87
N THR A 151 -4.07 -3.49 12.40
CA THR A 151 -4.76 -3.77 11.13
C THR A 151 -4.15 -3.03 9.94
N ALA A 152 -3.51 -1.88 10.19
CA ALA A 152 -3.04 -0.98 9.16
C ALA A 152 -1.88 -1.53 8.32
N ASN A 153 -1.06 -2.41 8.91
CA ASN A 153 0.20 -2.87 8.30
C ASN A 153 1.07 -1.69 7.80
N ALA A 154 1.13 -0.61 8.57
CA ALA A 154 1.93 0.55 8.22
C ALA A 154 3.43 0.21 8.16
N VAL A 155 4.08 0.60 7.07
CA VAL A 155 5.51 0.36 6.83
C VAL A 155 6.15 1.66 6.36
N ARG A 156 7.36 1.95 6.86
CA ARG A 156 8.14 3.10 6.39
C ARG A 156 8.54 2.89 4.94
N LEU A 157 8.37 3.92 4.12
CA LEU A 157 8.61 3.82 2.69
C LEU A 157 10.08 3.59 2.35
N GLY A 158 10.98 4.40 2.92
CA GLY A 158 12.39 4.38 2.58
C GLY A 158 13.31 4.26 3.78
N VAL A 159 14.55 3.82 3.52
CA VAL A 159 15.62 3.83 4.51
C VAL A 159 15.99 5.27 4.83
N SER A 160 15.96 5.65 6.11
CA SER A 160 16.37 6.99 6.53
C SER A 160 16.70 7.09 8.01
N GLY A 161 17.71 7.89 8.35
CA GLY A 161 18.14 8.13 9.73
C GLY A 161 18.51 6.85 10.51
N GLY A 162 19.03 5.82 9.82
CA GLY A 162 19.34 4.51 10.40
C GLY A 162 18.14 3.58 10.58
N ASN A 163 16.92 4.03 10.26
CA ASN A 163 15.72 3.19 10.25
C ASN A 163 15.59 2.45 8.92
N ASP A 164 15.13 1.22 9.00
CA ASP A 164 14.81 0.43 7.82
C ASP A 164 13.52 0.92 7.15
N GLY A 165 13.41 0.65 5.85
CA GLY A 165 12.24 0.99 5.05
C GLY A 165 12.08 0.02 3.88
N LEU A 166 10.93 0.12 3.23
CA LEU A 166 10.54 -0.79 2.17
C LEU A 166 11.48 -0.72 0.95
N PHE A 167 11.92 0.47 0.59
CA PHE A 167 12.77 0.73 -0.57
C PHE A 167 14.04 1.50 -0.21
N ASN A 168 15.11 1.26 -0.97
CA ASN A 168 16.27 2.16 -0.98
C ASN A 168 16.10 3.19 -2.09
N LEU A 169 15.32 4.24 -1.82
CA LEU A 169 14.86 5.23 -2.81
C LEU A 169 16.03 5.94 -3.53
N GLY A 170 17.12 6.22 -2.81
CA GLY A 170 18.33 6.81 -3.41
C GLY A 170 19.03 5.86 -4.38
N ALA A 171 19.05 4.56 -4.10
CA ALA A 171 19.65 3.57 -4.99
C ALA A 171 18.83 3.33 -6.27
N VAL A 172 17.50 3.49 -6.20
CA VAL A 172 16.60 3.30 -7.35
C VAL A 172 16.27 4.59 -8.09
N GLY A 173 16.87 5.73 -7.71
CA GLY A 173 16.74 7.01 -8.43
C GLY A 173 15.34 7.64 -8.34
N VAL A 174 14.57 7.33 -7.31
CA VAL A 174 13.19 7.83 -7.13
C VAL A 174 13.14 8.87 -6.02
N SER A 175 12.58 10.04 -6.34
CA SER A 175 12.40 11.14 -5.38
C SER A 175 11.07 10.98 -4.63
N LEU A 176 11.02 10.03 -3.70
CA LEU A 176 9.96 9.92 -2.70
C LEU A 176 10.53 10.15 -1.29
N ALA A 177 9.70 10.60 -0.36
CA ALA A 177 10.10 10.97 0.99
C ALA A 177 10.28 9.69 1.84
N PRO A 178 11.52 9.30 2.16
CA PRO A 178 11.79 7.99 2.76
C PRO A 178 11.21 7.86 4.17
N GLU A 179 11.07 8.98 4.89
CA GLU A 179 10.61 9.00 6.28
C GLU A 179 9.10 8.74 6.44
N THR A 180 8.33 8.88 5.37
CA THR A 180 6.88 8.70 5.42
C THR A 180 6.49 7.21 5.47
N PHE A 181 5.21 6.95 5.78
CA PHE A 181 4.66 5.61 5.86
C PHE A 181 3.70 5.33 4.69
N VAL A 182 3.53 4.05 4.39
CA VAL A 182 2.50 3.52 3.49
C VAL A 182 1.80 2.35 4.16
N LEU A 183 0.55 2.08 3.79
CA LEU A 183 -0.15 0.88 4.24
C LEU A 183 0.28 -0.31 3.39
N GLY A 184 0.86 -1.33 4.00
CA GLY A 184 1.24 -2.56 3.32
C GLY A 184 0.10 -3.56 3.23
N ASP A 185 0.07 -4.37 2.18
CA ASP A 185 -0.86 -5.47 2.03
C ASP A 185 -0.58 -6.65 2.99
N ALA A 186 -1.52 -7.58 3.06
CA ALA A 186 -1.46 -8.75 3.92
C ALA A 186 -0.61 -9.91 3.34
N PHE A 187 -0.06 -9.78 2.13
CA PHE A 187 0.64 -10.87 1.45
C PHE A 187 2.09 -11.02 1.90
N GLY A 188 2.68 -9.97 2.46
CA GLY A 188 4.05 -10.01 3.00
C GLY A 188 5.09 -10.29 1.92
N LYS A 189 4.89 -9.77 0.71
CA LYS A 189 5.79 -9.97 -0.44
C LYS A 189 6.92 -8.95 -0.52
N GLY A 190 6.85 -7.89 0.28
CA GLY A 190 7.90 -6.90 0.40
C GLY A 190 9.11 -7.39 1.18
N LYS A 191 9.97 -6.42 1.53
CA LYS A 191 11.20 -6.61 2.27
C LYS A 191 10.93 -7.00 3.74
N GLU A 192 11.84 -7.76 4.34
CA GLU A 192 11.89 -7.86 5.81
C GLU A 192 12.35 -6.52 6.37
N VAL A 193 11.48 -5.87 7.13
CA VAL A 193 11.74 -4.56 7.74
C VAL A 193 11.86 -4.70 9.25
N VAL A 194 12.78 -3.92 9.83
CA VAL A 194 12.87 -3.76 11.28
C VAL A 194 11.89 -2.67 11.71
N LEU A 195 10.90 -3.05 12.51
CA LEU A 195 9.94 -2.13 13.10
C LEU A 195 10.59 -1.28 14.19
N ARG A 196 9.91 -0.20 14.61
CA ARG A 196 10.38 0.69 15.68
C ARG A 196 10.64 -0.01 17.02
N ASP A 197 9.97 -1.13 17.29
CA ASP A 197 10.16 -1.96 18.49
C ASP A 197 11.31 -2.97 18.35
N GLY A 198 12.08 -2.90 17.27
CA GLY A 198 13.18 -3.81 16.96
C GLY A 198 12.74 -5.17 16.39
N LYS A 199 11.43 -5.45 16.31
CA LYS A 199 10.94 -6.70 15.74
C LYS A 199 11.09 -6.69 14.22
N ARG A 200 11.40 -7.85 13.66
CA ARG A 200 11.44 -8.05 12.22
C ARG A 200 10.07 -8.48 11.73
N LYS A 201 9.54 -7.80 10.72
CA LYS A 201 8.29 -8.14 10.06
C LYS A 201 8.51 -8.15 8.57
N ARG A 202 7.96 -9.15 7.89
CA ARG A 202 7.91 -9.13 6.43
C ARG A 202 6.83 -8.14 5.99
N ALA A 203 7.26 -7.05 5.36
CA ALA A 203 6.36 -5.99 4.91
C ALA A 203 5.47 -6.47 3.76
N GLY A 204 4.23 -6.00 3.74
CA GLY A 204 3.39 -6.06 2.55
C GLY A 204 3.88 -5.10 1.47
N LEU A 205 3.39 -5.28 0.25
CA LEU A 205 3.56 -4.27 -0.79
C LEU A 205 2.59 -3.10 -0.54
N PRO A 206 2.92 -1.87 -0.99
CA PRO A 206 2.05 -0.72 -0.75
C PRO A 206 0.65 -0.91 -1.33
N VAL A 207 -0.38 -0.57 -0.56
CA VAL A 207 -1.73 -0.40 -1.09
C VAL A 207 -1.77 0.92 -1.83
N LEU A 208 -2.06 0.88 -3.13
CA LEU A 208 -2.20 2.09 -3.95
C LEU A 208 -3.53 2.75 -3.65
N TYR A 209 -3.53 4.07 -3.62
CA TYR A 209 -4.69 4.90 -3.31
C TYR A 209 -4.86 6.00 -4.35
N TYR A 210 -6.07 6.09 -4.91
CA TYR A 210 -6.44 7.15 -5.85
C TYR A 210 -7.81 7.70 -5.42
N ARG A 211 -7.87 9.00 -5.15
CA ARG A 211 -9.12 9.73 -4.87
C ARG A 211 -9.75 10.11 -6.21
N ALA A 212 -11.06 9.92 -6.31
CA ALA A 212 -11.79 10.34 -7.49
C ALA A 212 -11.96 11.86 -7.50
N ASN A 213 -11.67 12.49 -8.63
CA ASN A 213 -12.11 13.84 -8.92
C ASN A 213 -13.57 13.80 -9.39
N ALA A 214 -14.50 13.93 -8.44
CA ALA A 214 -15.93 13.93 -8.72
C ALA A 214 -16.40 15.11 -9.60
N THR A 215 -15.54 16.10 -9.87
CA THR A 215 -15.83 17.20 -10.80
C THR A 215 -15.37 16.91 -12.24
N GLY A 216 -14.52 15.90 -12.42
CA GLY A 216 -14.04 15.45 -13.72
C GLY A 216 -15.18 14.88 -14.57
N LYS A 217 -15.16 15.19 -15.88
CA LYS A 217 -16.21 14.76 -16.81
C LYS A 217 -15.76 13.64 -17.75
N ALA A 218 -14.45 13.42 -17.92
CA ALA A 218 -13.90 12.33 -18.74
C ALA A 218 -13.25 11.23 -17.89
N ARG A 219 -13.13 10.02 -18.45
CA ARG A 219 -12.51 8.84 -17.81
C ARG A 219 -11.12 9.13 -17.22
N GLU A 220 -10.31 9.88 -17.95
CA GLU A 220 -8.94 10.23 -17.57
C GLU A 220 -8.88 11.34 -16.52
N ASP A 221 -9.98 12.08 -16.32
CA ASP A 221 -10.05 13.16 -15.34
C ASP A 221 -10.44 12.66 -13.95
N VAL A 222 -11.01 11.44 -13.85
CA VAL A 222 -11.52 10.90 -12.59
C VAL A 222 -10.39 10.48 -11.66
N TYR A 223 -9.38 9.78 -12.18
CA TYR A 223 -8.25 9.26 -11.40
C TYR A 223 -6.94 9.61 -12.07
N ASP A 224 -6.01 10.25 -11.37
CA ASP A 224 -4.70 10.53 -11.95
C ASP A 224 -3.76 9.33 -11.74
N ASN A 225 -3.33 8.72 -12.84
CA ASN A 225 -2.41 7.58 -12.79
C ASN A 225 -1.05 7.95 -12.16
N ARG A 226 -0.69 9.24 -12.14
CA ARG A 226 0.55 9.77 -11.56
C ARG A 226 0.51 9.87 -10.03
N ASP A 227 -0.64 9.63 -9.39
CA ASP A 227 -0.74 9.68 -7.93
C ASP A 227 0.18 8.67 -7.24
N ASN A 228 0.52 7.55 -7.91
CA ASN A 228 1.40 6.53 -7.35
C ASN A 228 2.51 6.07 -8.31
N ASP A 229 2.76 6.78 -9.42
CA ASP A 229 3.72 6.35 -10.46
C ASP A 229 5.14 6.11 -9.90
N TYR A 230 5.70 7.05 -9.12
CA TYR A 230 7.02 6.89 -8.51
C TYR A 230 7.06 5.74 -7.51
N LEU A 231 5.96 5.46 -6.82
CA LEU A 231 5.90 4.36 -5.86
C LEU A 231 5.95 3.02 -6.59
N VAL A 232 5.20 2.94 -7.69
CA VAL A 232 5.18 1.78 -8.58
C VAL A 232 6.55 1.57 -9.23
N VAL A 233 7.21 2.64 -9.70
CA VAL A 233 8.57 2.61 -10.26
C VAL A 233 9.61 2.22 -9.22
N ALA A 234 9.53 2.77 -7.99
CA ALA A 234 10.46 2.42 -6.90
C ALA A 234 10.41 0.92 -6.59
N LYS A 235 9.21 0.35 -6.57
CA LYS A 235 9.00 -1.09 -6.42
C LYS A 235 9.63 -1.86 -7.59
N GLU A 236 9.33 -1.48 -8.82
CA GLU A 236 9.84 -2.15 -10.03
C GLU A 236 11.38 -2.15 -10.08
N GLN A 237 12.01 -1.00 -9.84
CA GLN A 237 13.47 -0.87 -9.83
C GLN A 237 14.13 -1.66 -8.68
N THR A 238 13.46 -1.72 -7.52
CA THR A 238 13.93 -2.53 -6.39
C THR A 238 13.94 -4.01 -6.75
N ASP A 239 12.86 -4.50 -7.34
CA ASP A 239 12.74 -5.90 -7.76
C ASP A 239 13.72 -6.25 -8.89
N LEU A 240 13.93 -5.33 -9.85
CA LEU A 240 14.94 -5.49 -10.90
C LEU A 240 16.34 -5.64 -10.32
N THR A 241 16.69 -4.79 -9.35
CA THR A 241 18.00 -4.85 -8.67
C THR A 241 18.19 -6.16 -7.92
N GLN A 242 17.13 -6.72 -7.32
CA GLN A 242 17.20 -7.99 -6.59
C GLN A 242 17.26 -9.22 -7.52
N ARG A 243 16.58 -9.19 -8.66
CA ARG A 243 16.51 -10.32 -9.60
C ARG A 243 17.66 -10.34 -10.62
N GLY A 244 18.26 -9.18 -10.91
CA GLY A 244 19.27 -9.01 -11.96
C GLY A 244 18.71 -9.02 -13.40
N SER A 245 17.47 -9.49 -13.59
CA SER A 245 16.74 -9.42 -14.85
C SER A 245 15.24 -9.23 -14.63
N ALA A 246 14.59 -8.58 -15.60
CA ALA A 246 13.13 -8.43 -15.59
C ALA A 246 12.45 -9.81 -15.69
N PRO A 247 11.37 -10.06 -14.92
CA PRO A 247 10.55 -11.25 -15.13
C PRO A 247 9.99 -11.28 -16.56
N ALA A 248 9.93 -12.47 -17.15
CA ALA A 248 9.38 -12.65 -18.49
C ALA A 248 7.87 -12.34 -18.51
N ARG A 249 7.48 -11.17 -19.05
CA ARG A 249 6.11 -10.83 -19.42
C ARG A 249 6.08 -10.12 -20.78
N ALA A 250 4.93 -10.21 -21.44
CA ALA A 250 4.70 -9.86 -22.84
C ALA A 250 4.81 -8.34 -23.13
N GLN A 251 5.50 -8.01 -24.22
CA GLN A 251 5.54 -6.75 -24.99
C GLN A 251 5.49 -5.43 -24.22
N GLY A 252 6.67 -4.78 -24.09
CA GLY A 252 6.82 -3.41 -23.61
C GLY A 252 7.79 -3.33 -22.43
N ASN A 253 8.64 -2.31 -22.39
CA ASN A 253 9.83 -2.20 -21.54
C ASN A 253 9.59 -2.14 -20.01
N LEU A 254 8.35 -2.30 -19.54
CA LEU A 254 7.96 -2.27 -18.13
C LEU A 254 7.13 -3.53 -17.84
N TRP A 255 7.53 -4.29 -16.83
CA TRP A 255 6.93 -5.60 -16.53
C TRP A 255 5.81 -5.51 -15.48
N ASN A 256 5.62 -4.32 -14.92
CA ASN A 256 4.47 -3.97 -14.11
C ASN A 256 3.40 -3.29 -14.99
N PRO A 257 2.24 -3.94 -15.22
CA PRO A 257 1.17 -3.40 -16.05
C PRO A 257 0.76 -1.94 -15.73
N LEU A 258 0.79 -1.53 -14.46
CA LEU A 258 0.42 -0.17 -14.07
C LEU A 258 1.56 0.86 -14.22
N ALA A 259 2.82 0.43 -14.33
CA ALA A 259 3.97 1.34 -14.46
C ALA A 259 4.15 1.88 -15.88
N GLY A 260 3.56 1.20 -16.87
CA GLY A 260 3.77 1.46 -18.29
C GLY A 260 2.80 2.45 -18.91
N ALA A 261 1.93 1.95 -19.79
CA ALA A 261 1.03 2.81 -20.52
C ALA A 261 -0.10 3.31 -19.63
N VAL A 262 -0.35 4.62 -19.67
CA VAL A 262 -1.50 5.29 -19.05
C VAL A 262 -2.81 4.55 -19.36
N SER A 263 -2.95 4.05 -20.59
CA SER A 263 -4.09 3.25 -21.02
C SER A 263 -4.29 1.97 -20.20
N THR A 264 -3.21 1.27 -19.83
CA THR A 264 -3.28 0.02 -19.05
C THR A 264 -3.84 0.28 -17.66
N PHE A 265 -3.45 1.38 -17.03
CA PHE A 265 -4.03 1.79 -15.74
C PHE A 265 -5.54 1.98 -15.85
N TYR A 266 -5.98 2.79 -16.81
CA TYR A 266 -7.40 3.06 -16.97
C TYR A 266 -8.21 1.81 -17.36
N ASP A 267 -7.65 0.95 -18.21
CA ASP A 267 -8.28 -0.31 -18.64
C ASP A 267 -8.48 -1.28 -17.47
N ASN A 268 -7.55 -1.25 -16.50
CA ASN A 268 -7.62 -2.05 -15.30
C ASN A 268 -8.72 -1.62 -14.32
N ILE A 269 -9.09 -0.34 -14.32
CA ILE A 269 -10.09 0.23 -13.38
C ILE A 269 -11.43 0.55 -14.04
N THR A 270 -11.60 0.16 -15.31
CA THR A 270 -12.82 0.41 -16.08
C THR A 270 -13.85 -0.70 -15.91
N ASP A 271 -15.07 -0.30 -15.62
CA ASP A 271 -16.24 -1.17 -15.66
C ASP A 271 -16.71 -1.31 -17.11
N TRP A 272 -16.32 -2.42 -17.74
CA TRP A 272 -16.69 -2.72 -19.12
C TRP A 272 -18.17 -3.02 -19.32
N ARG A 273 -18.94 -3.30 -18.26
CA ARG A 273 -20.40 -3.48 -18.35
C ARG A 273 -21.14 -2.15 -18.44
N ALA A 274 -20.61 -1.12 -17.77
CA ALA A 274 -21.14 0.24 -17.80
C ALA A 274 -20.54 1.10 -18.93
N SER A 275 -19.48 0.62 -19.58
CA SER A 275 -18.76 1.35 -20.64
C SER A 275 -19.29 1.06 -22.04
N THR A 276 -19.03 1.99 -22.94
CA THR A 276 -19.22 1.89 -24.40
C THR A 276 -17.90 2.18 -25.12
N ASP A 277 -17.86 1.94 -26.43
CA ASP A 277 -16.66 2.22 -27.25
C ASP A 277 -16.21 3.69 -27.18
N SER A 278 -17.15 4.62 -26.96
CA SER A 278 -16.86 6.07 -26.90
C SER A 278 -16.80 6.65 -25.48
N PHE A 279 -17.24 5.90 -24.47
CA PHE A 279 -17.29 6.38 -23.08
C PHE A 279 -17.00 5.25 -22.11
N ARG A 280 -15.86 5.35 -21.41
CA ARG A 280 -15.42 4.35 -20.45
C ARG A 280 -15.66 4.85 -19.02
N VAL A 281 -16.33 4.03 -18.23
CA VAL A 281 -16.75 4.34 -16.86
C VAL A 281 -15.83 3.62 -15.88
N PRO A 282 -15.17 4.30 -14.93
CA PRO A 282 -14.42 3.61 -13.88
C PRO A 282 -15.36 2.99 -12.85
N HIS A 283 -14.92 1.96 -12.11
CA HIS A 283 -15.78 1.24 -11.15
C HIS A 283 -16.34 2.08 -9.99
N LYS A 284 -15.65 3.16 -9.60
CA LYS A 284 -16.04 4.01 -8.45
C LYS A 284 -15.87 5.51 -8.75
N PRO A 285 -16.60 6.11 -9.69
CA PRO A 285 -16.33 7.46 -10.16
C PRO A 285 -16.49 8.56 -9.10
N ASP A 286 -17.23 8.30 -8.01
CA ASP A 286 -17.58 9.31 -6.99
C ASP A 286 -16.85 9.14 -5.65
N SER A 287 -15.83 8.28 -5.57
CA SER A 287 -15.15 8.00 -4.30
C SER A 287 -13.64 7.80 -4.41
N TYR A 288 -13.16 6.55 -4.36
CA TYR A 288 -11.75 6.20 -4.42
C TYR A 288 -11.58 4.73 -4.79
N ILE A 289 -10.39 4.41 -5.29
CA ILE A 289 -9.95 3.04 -5.53
C ILE A 289 -8.76 2.69 -4.63
N LEU A 290 -8.78 1.45 -4.15
CA LEU A 290 -7.66 0.81 -3.48
C LEU A 290 -7.19 -0.37 -4.32
N ILE A 291 -5.88 -0.51 -4.50
CA ILE A 291 -5.28 -1.62 -5.25
C ILE A 291 -4.18 -2.26 -4.40
N SER A 292 -4.28 -3.57 -4.20
CA SER A 292 -3.20 -4.40 -3.64
C SER A 292 -2.68 -5.34 -4.72
N ALA A 293 -1.36 -5.46 -4.82
CA ALA A 293 -0.63 -6.25 -5.83
C ALA A 293 -0.84 -7.78 -5.76
N GLY A 294 -1.75 -8.24 -4.89
CA GLY A 294 -2.07 -9.65 -4.76
C GLY A 294 -0.91 -10.53 -4.29
N ASN A 295 -1.01 -11.81 -4.66
CA ASN A 295 -0.06 -12.84 -4.24
C ASN A 295 1.15 -12.94 -5.19
N ASP A 296 1.00 -12.55 -6.45
CA ASP A 296 2.08 -12.47 -7.44
C ASP A 296 3.00 -11.25 -7.19
N GLY A 297 2.46 -10.20 -6.56
CA GLY A 297 3.18 -9.00 -6.18
C GLY A 297 3.40 -8.03 -7.34
N PHE A 298 2.59 -8.11 -8.40
CA PHE A 298 2.61 -7.22 -9.55
C PHE A 298 1.27 -6.50 -9.65
N TYR A 299 1.28 -5.17 -9.77
CA TYR A 299 0.03 -4.45 -9.93
C TYR A 299 -0.51 -4.53 -11.36
N GLY A 300 -1.82 -4.50 -11.51
CA GLY A 300 -2.57 -4.62 -12.76
C GLY A 300 -2.72 -6.05 -13.27
N THR A 301 -2.66 -7.05 -12.40
CA THR A 301 -2.81 -8.49 -12.74
C THR A 301 -4.15 -9.04 -12.29
N ASP A 302 -4.43 -10.30 -12.63
CA ASP A 302 -5.70 -10.96 -12.31
C ASP A 302 -5.87 -11.29 -10.82
N ASP A 303 -4.78 -11.39 -10.05
CA ASP A 303 -4.82 -11.70 -8.62
C ASP A 303 -4.76 -10.48 -7.70
N ASP A 304 -4.76 -9.28 -8.27
CA ASP A 304 -4.91 -8.04 -7.53
C ASP A 304 -6.22 -8.02 -6.75
N ILE A 305 -6.17 -7.36 -5.58
CA ILE A 305 -7.35 -7.13 -4.76
C ILE A 305 -7.70 -5.66 -4.82
N TYR A 306 -8.97 -5.41 -5.12
CA TYR A 306 -9.57 -4.09 -5.23
C TYR A 306 -10.64 -3.88 -4.15
N ASN A 307 -10.98 -2.63 -3.88
CA ASN A 307 -12.18 -2.28 -3.09
C ASN A 307 -13.47 -2.29 -3.93
N PHE A 308 -13.40 -2.71 -5.19
CA PHE A 308 -14.52 -2.91 -6.11
C PHE A 308 -14.47 -4.33 -6.71
N GLN A 309 -15.54 -4.72 -7.40
CA GLN A 309 -15.59 -5.97 -8.16
C GLN A 309 -15.25 -5.71 -9.62
N ARG A 310 -14.29 -6.46 -10.15
CA ARG A 310 -13.84 -6.39 -11.56
C ARG A 310 -14.81 -7.14 -12.48
#